data_AF-A0A553QDM3-F1
#
_entry.id   AF-A0A553QDM3-F1
#
_cell.length_a   1.000
_cell.length_b   1.000
_cell.length_c   1.000
_cell.angle_alpha   90.00
_cell.angle_beta   90.00
_cell.angle_gamma   90.00
#
_symmetry.space_group_name_H-M   'P 1'
#
loop_
_entity.id
_entity.type
_entity.pdbx_description
1 polymer ?
#
loop_
_entity_poly.entity_id
_entity_poly.type
_entity_poly.pdbx_seq_one_letter_code
_entity_poly.pdbx_strand_id
1 'polypeptide(L)'
;MSSRRRRRPLVEEAFCSTKRRREEAVEVRSSLQQLMMLFSCQLFSDILPPVALKHQLYSLHSDRTCVDKQLNALCESGELLMFQLGFSTEAFALVFADQYKAKVLQGEAGRETESSVQKFLRALSTSCTSLSFDKHQLITDLLFSDAEIT
;
A
#
# COMPACT_ATOMS: atom_id res chain seq x y z
N MET A 1 -52.46 35.37 12.30
CA MET A 1 -51.89 35.17 10.94
C MET A 1 -50.65 34.31 11.06
N SER A 2 -50.54 33.35 10.15
CA SER A 2 -49.62 32.21 10.13
C SER A 2 -48.23 32.60 9.60
N SER A 3 -47.14 32.03 10.15
CA SER A 3 -45.84 31.80 9.47
C SER A 3 -44.90 31.01 10.39
N ARG A 4 -44.95 29.67 10.36
CA ARG A 4 -44.09 28.74 9.58
C ARG A 4 -42.57 28.91 9.77
N ARG A 5 -42.00 27.97 10.55
CA ARG A 5 -40.62 27.44 10.55
C ARG A 5 -39.89 27.61 9.22
N ARG A 6 -38.61 27.99 9.28
CA ARG A 6 -37.52 27.34 8.51
C ARG A 6 -36.24 27.27 9.33
N ARG A 7 -36.04 26.16 10.06
CA ARG A 7 -34.70 25.67 10.40
C ARG A 7 -34.08 25.19 9.08
N ARG A 8 -33.02 25.86 8.59
CA ARG A 8 -32.21 25.36 7.47
C ARG A 8 -31.05 24.52 8.03
N PRO A 9 -30.61 23.46 7.34
CA PRO A 9 -29.87 22.36 7.96
C PRO A 9 -28.35 22.59 7.87
N LEU A 10 -27.67 22.38 8.98
CA LEU A 10 -26.22 22.39 9.17
C LEU A 10 -25.54 21.11 8.62
N VAL A 11 -26.08 20.54 7.54
CA VAL A 11 -25.77 19.15 7.10
C VAL A 11 -25.13 19.06 5.70
N GLU A 12 -25.17 20.13 4.89
CA GLU A 12 -24.62 20.09 3.52
C GLU A 12 -23.09 20.25 3.43
N GLU A 13 -22.44 20.86 4.42
CA GLU A 13 -20.98 21.10 4.38
C GLU A 13 -20.14 19.85 4.69
N ALA A 14 -20.69 18.91 5.45
CA ALA A 14 -20.04 17.63 5.72
C ALA A 14 -20.08 16.68 4.50
N PHE A 15 -21.09 16.82 3.63
CA PHE A 15 -21.28 15.93 2.48
C PHE A 15 -20.46 16.35 1.25
N CYS A 16 -20.26 17.66 1.05
CA CYS A 16 -19.39 18.16 -0.02
C CYS A 16 -17.89 17.90 0.26
N SER A 17 -17.50 17.94 1.54
CA SER A 17 -16.12 17.68 1.97
C SER A 17 -15.71 16.21 1.82
N THR A 18 -16.65 15.25 1.98
CA THR A 18 -16.37 13.83 1.77
C THR A 18 -16.34 13.44 0.29
N LYS A 19 -17.08 14.16 -0.56
CA LYS A 19 -17.09 13.93 -2.01
C LYS A 19 -15.77 14.30 -2.68
N ARG A 20 -15.23 15.50 -2.39
CA ARG A 20 -13.90 15.91 -2.89
C ARG A 20 -12.78 14.97 -2.43
N ARG A 21 -12.81 14.57 -1.16
CA ARG A 21 -11.83 13.62 -0.60
C ARG A 21 -11.83 12.26 -1.29
N ARG A 22 -12.99 11.78 -1.74
CA ARG A 22 -13.09 10.52 -2.51
C ARG A 22 -12.62 10.69 -3.95
N GLU A 23 -12.89 11.82 -4.58
CA GLU A 23 -12.43 12.12 -5.94
C GLU A 23 -10.91 12.25 -5.98
N GLU A 24 -10.31 13.02 -5.06
CA GLU A 24 -8.85 13.09 -4.87
C GLU A 24 -8.25 11.72 -4.49
N ALA A 25 -8.99 10.87 -3.78
CA ALA A 25 -8.57 9.50 -3.43
C ALA A 25 -8.40 8.58 -4.65
N VAL A 26 -9.32 8.71 -5.59
CA VAL A 26 -9.24 8.00 -6.86
C VAL A 26 -8.05 8.53 -7.68
N GLU A 27 -7.75 9.83 -7.59
CA GLU A 27 -6.62 10.43 -8.32
C GLU A 27 -5.26 9.88 -7.89
N VAL A 28 -4.91 9.82 -6.59
CA VAL A 28 -3.55 9.35 -6.22
C VAL A 28 -3.37 7.87 -6.52
N ARG A 29 -4.40 7.05 -6.31
CA ARG A 29 -4.34 5.63 -6.69
C ARG A 29 -4.16 5.47 -8.20
N SER A 30 -4.91 6.22 -9.00
CA SER A 30 -4.78 6.19 -10.46
C SER A 30 -3.43 6.70 -10.93
N SER A 31 -2.91 7.79 -10.35
CA SER A 31 -1.55 8.28 -10.60
C SER A 31 -0.50 7.23 -10.25
N LEU A 32 -0.65 6.53 -9.12
CA LEU A 32 0.25 5.45 -8.72
C LEU A 32 0.21 4.28 -9.71
N GLN A 33 -0.99 3.87 -10.16
CA GLN A 33 -1.15 2.86 -11.20
C GLN A 33 -0.47 3.29 -12.51
N GLN A 34 -0.63 4.55 -12.90
CA GLN A 34 0.05 5.11 -14.07
C GLN A 34 1.56 5.06 -13.94
N LEU A 35 2.12 5.48 -12.80
CA LEU A 35 3.56 5.39 -12.54
C LEU A 35 4.07 3.95 -12.62
N MET A 36 3.32 3.00 -12.09
CA MET A 36 3.69 1.58 -12.13
C MET A 36 3.62 0.98 -13.54
N MET A 37 2.70 1.44 -14.40
CA MET A 37 2.68 1.02 -15.82
C MET A 37 3.92 1.48 -16.59
N LEU A 38 4.60 2.53 -16.13
CA LEU A 38 5.84 3.01 -16.72
C LEU A 38 7.06 2.21 -16.24
N PHE A 39 6.91 1.33 -15.25
CA PHE A 39 8.00 0.53 -14.73
C PHE A 39 8.36 -0.61 -15.69
N SER A 40 9.58 -0.57 -16.22
CA SER A 40 10.08 -1.59 -17.15
C SER A 40 10.62 -2.82 -16.41
N CYS A 41 9.75 -3.78 -16.10
CA CYS A 41 10.14 -5.07 -15.46
C CYS A 41 11.27 -5.81 -16.22
N GLN A 42 11.33 -5.68 -17.55
CA GLN A 42 12.35 -6.30 -18.40
C GLN A 42 13.78 -5.87 -18.05
N LEU A 43 13.96 -4.64 -17.56
CA LEU A 43 15.28 -4.14 -17.13
C LEU A 43 15.78 -4.84 -15.86
N PHE A 44 14.87 -5.52 -15.14
CA PHE A 44 15.13 -6.22 -13.89
C PHE A 44 14.92 -7.73 -14.03
N SER A 45 15.09 -8.26 -15.25
CA SER A 45 14.92 -9.69 -15.56
C SER A 45 13.56 -10.26 -15.14
N ASP A 46 12.53 -9.41 -15.08
CA ASP A 46 11.17 -9.72 -14.60
C ASP A 46 11.07 -10.27 -13.17
N ILE A 47 12.15 -10.12 -12.38
CA ILE A 47 12.24 -10.58 -10.98
C ILE A 47 11.45 -9.64 -10.06
N LEU A 48 11.42 -8.34 -10.37
CA LEU A 48 10.77 -7.34 -9.53
C LEU A 48 9.32 -7.06 -9.95
N PRO A 49 8.41 -6.89 -8.98
CA PRO A 49 7.10 -6.29 -9.26
C PRO A 49 7.26 -4.83 -9.70
N PRO A 50 6.26 -4.26 -10.38
CA PRO A 50 6.20 -2.83 -10.63
C PRO A 50 6.32 -2.03 -9.33
N VAL A 51 7.28 -1.10 -9.29
CA VAL A 51 7.54 -0.24 -8.13
C VAL A 51 7.46 1.22 -8.57
N ALA A 52 6.83 2.04 -7.73
CA ALA A 52 6.87 3.50 -7.85
C ALA A 52 7.52 4.11 -6.61
N LEU A 53 8.07 5.32 -6.74
CA LEU A 53 8.67 6.04 -5.63
C LEU A 53 7.70 7.10 -5.11
N LYS A 54 7.58 7.19 -3.79
CA LYS A 54 6.66 8.14 -3.13
C LYS A 54 6.86 9.58 -3.57
N HIS A 55 8.11 10.01 -3.75
CA HIS A 55 8.41 11.37 -4.19
C HIS A 55 7.91 11.69 -5.61
N GLN A 56 7.72 10.68 -6.47
CA GLN A 56 7.16 10.89 -7.82
C GLN A 56 5.70 11.36 -7.73
N LEU A 57 4.95 10.87 -6.74
CA LEU A 57 3.58 11.34 -6.49
C LEU A 57 3.55 12.80 -6.01
N TYR A 58 4.56 13.25 -5.27
CA TYR A 58 4.69 14.67 -4.90
C TYR A 58 5.00 15.59 -6.07
N SER A 59 5.51 15.05 -7.19
CA SER A 59 5.66 15.80 -8.44
C SER A 59 4.36 15.91 -9.22
N LEU A 60 3.45 14.93 -9.06
CA LEU A 60 2.16 14.89 -9.77
C LEU A 60 1.05 15.63 -9.00
N HIS A 61 1.11 15.65 -7.67
CA HIS A 61 0.09 16.24 -6.81
C HIS A 61 0.68 17.38 -5.97
N SER A 62 -0.03 18.52 -5.95
CA SER A 62 0.39 19.70 -5.18
C SER A 62 0.20 19.54 -3.67
N ASP A 63 -0.82 18.79 -3.23
CA ASP A 63 -1.09 18.54 -1.81
C ASP A 63 -0.40 17.26 -1.32
N ARG A 64 0.81 17.43 -0.78
CA ARG A 64 1.59 16.34 -0.19
C ARG A 64 0.88 15.68 1.00
N THR A 65 0.14 16.46 1.79
CA THR A 65 -0.58 15.93 2.96
C THR A 65 -1.73 15.04 2.53
N CYS A 66 -2.41 15.38 1.44
CA CYS A 66 -3.44 14.51 0.86
C CYS A 66 -2.83 13.21 0.32
N VAL A 67 -1.72 13.29 -0.42
CA VAL A 67 -0.98 12.11 -0.89
C VAL A 67 -0.61 11.18 0.28
N ASP A 68 0.00 11.72 1.34
CA ASP A 68 0.39 10.94 2.51
C ASP A 68 -0.80 10.22 3.17
N LYS A 69 -1.90 10.94 3.39
CA LYS A 69 -3.11 10.36 3.99
C LYS A 69 -3.68 9.22 3.16
N GLN A 70 -3.68 9.38 1.84
CA GLN A 70 -4.22 8.36 0.95
C GLN A 70 -3.31 7.14 0.84
N LEU A 71 -2.00 7.35 0.74
CA LEU A 71 -1.03 6.25 0.76
C LEU A 71 -1.12 5.47 2.06
N ASN A 72 -1.22 6.16 3.20
CA ASN A 72 -1.40 5.51 4.49
C ASN A 72 -2.71 4.73 4.54
N ALA A 73 -3.82 5.26 4.02
CA ALA A 73 -5.09 4.53 3.95
C ALA A 73 -4.99 3.25 3.09
N LEU A 74 -4.24 3.28 1.98
CA LEU A 74 -3.98 2.10 1.14
C LEU A 74 -3.05 1.09 1.82
N CYS A 75 -2.10 1.57 2.61
CA CYS A 75 -1.27 0.70 3.45
C CYS A 75 -2.13 0.04 4.52
N GLU A 76 -2.94 0.82 5.26
CA GLU A 76 -3.84 0.33 6.30
C GLU A 76 -4.87 -0.69 5.78
N SER A 77 -5.35 -0.53 4.53
CA SER A 77 -6.22 -1.54 3.88
C SER A 77 -5.49 -2.80 3.43
N GLY A 78 -4.15 -2.82 3.49
CA GLY A 78 -3.32 -3.93 3.01
C GLY A 78 -3.21 -4.02 1.49
N GLU A 79 -3.67 -3.01 0.76
CA GLU A 79 -3.62 -2.96 -0.71
C GLU A 79 -2.26 -2.49 -1.22
N LEU A 80 -1.56 -1.68 -0.44
CA LEU A 80 -0.27 -1.11 -0.79
C LEU A 80 0.79 -1.45 0.26
N LEU A 81 1.97 -1.81 -0.21
CA LEU A 81 3.16 -1.98 0.62
C LEU A 81 4.07 -0.77 0.40
N MET A 82 4.51 -0.18 1.51
CA MET A 82 5.45 0.93 1.51
C MET A 82 6.70 0.54 2.29
N PHE A 83 7.87 0.66 1.65
CA PHE A 83 9.15 0.33 2.27
C PHE A 83 10.18 1.42 2.02
N GLN A 84 10.99 1.69 3.04
CA GLN A 84 12.07 2.66 2.96
C GLN A 84 13.25 2.06 2.19
N LEU A 85 13.77 2.82 1.23
CA LEU A 85 14.91 2.45 0.40
C LEU A 85 16.20 3.03 0.98
N GLY A 86 17.11 2.14 1.41
CA GLY A 86 18.44 2.50 1.89
C GLY A 86 18.40 3.36 3.15
N PHE A 87 19.37 4.29 3.26
CA PHE A 87 19.52 5.16 4.44
C PHE A 87 18.82 6.52 4.31
N SER A 88 18.21 6.81 3.15
CA SER A 88 17.48 8.07 2.97
C SER A 88 16.14 7.99 3.69
N THR A 89 15.84 8.99 4.50
CA THR A 89 14.54 9.13 5.18
C THR A 89 13.42 9.55 4.24
N GLU A 90 13.73 9.88 2.98
CA GLU A 90 12.75 10.38 2.01
C GLU A 90 12.50 9.42 0.85
N ALA A 91 13.34 8.39 0.71
CA ALA A 91 13.20 7.40 -0.36
C ALA A 91 12.28 6.27 0.09
N PHE A 92 11.00 6.34 -0.28
CA PHE A 92 10.05 5.25 -0.09
C PHE A 92 9.64 4.66 -1.42
N ALA A 93 9.70 3.34 -1.52
CA ALA A 93 9.10 2.58 -2.60
C ALA A 93 7.69 2.13 -2.22
N LEU A 94 6.84 2.09 -3.24
CA LEU A 94 5.43 1.74 -3.18
C LEU A 94 5.19 0.59 -4.16
N VAL A 95 4.54 -0.48 -3.69
CA VAL A 95 4.22 -1.66 -4.50
C VAL A 95 2.83 -2.15 -4.11
N PHE A 96 1.96 -2.45 -5.07
CA PHE A 96 0.67 -3.07 -4.74
C PHE A 96 0.87 -4.47 -4.19
N ALA A 97 0.17 -4.79 -3.10
CA ALA A 97 0.36 -6.02 -2.35
C ALA A 97 0.04 -7.28 -3.17
N ASP A 98 -0.93 -7.20 -4.08
CA ASP A 98 -1.29 -8.27 -5.01
C ASP A 98 -0.15 -8.58 -6.00
N GLN A 99 0.43 -7.54 -6.61
CA GLN A 99 1.54 -7.66 -7.55
C GLN A 99 2.80 -8.18 -6.84
N TYR A 100 3.06 -7.70 -5.63
CA TYR A 100 4.14 -8.22 -4.79
C TYR A 100 3.97 -9.72 -4.52
N LYS A 101 2.80 -10.14 -4.01
CA LYS A 101 2.52 -11.55 -3.71
C LYS A 101 2.64 -12.43 -4.94
N ALA A 102 2.08 -12.00 -6.07
CA ALA A 102 2.15 -12.73 -7.32
C ALA A 102 3.61 -12.95 -7.77
N LYS A 103 4.45 -11.91 -7.66
CA LYS A 103 5.87 -11.99 -8.03
C LYS A 103 6.70 -12.85 -7.09
N VAL A 104 6.47 -12.75 -5.77
CA VAL A 104 7.16 -13.60 -4.79
C VAL A 104 6.80 -15.06 -5.01
N LEU A 105 5.51 -15.39 -5.17
CA LEU A 105 5.08 -16.76 -5.45
C LEU A 105 5.63 -17.29 -6.78
N GLN A 106 5.71 -16.44 -7.81
CA GLN A 106 6.33 -16.81 -9.08
C GLN A 106 7.82 -17.14 -8.93
N GLY A 107 8.57 -16.37 -8.12
CA GLY A 107 10.01 -16.59 -7.90
C GLY A 107 10.34 -17.81 -7.06
N GLU A 108 9.41 -18.20 -6.18
CA GLU A 108 9.56 -19.32 -5.24
C GLU A 108 8.92 -20.63 -5.72
N ALA A 109 8.18 -20.61 -6.83
CA ALA A 109 7.55 -21.79 -7.39
C ALA A 109 8.59 -22.91 -7.65
N GLY A 110 8.35 -24.08 -7.07
CA GLY A 110 9.22 -25.25 -7.21
C GLY A 110 10.46 -25.25 -6.30
N ARG A 111 10.60 -24.27 -5.40
CA ARG A 111 11.63 -24.27 -4.36
C ARG A 111 11.12 -24.96 -3.09
N GLU A 112 12.04 -25.49 -2.30
CA GLU A 112 11.73 -26.10 -1.00
C GLU A 112 11.07 -25.09 -0.03
N THR A 113 11.37 -23.80 -0.20
CA THR A 113 10.88 -22.66 0.57
C THR A 113 9.47 -22.19 0.20
N GLU A 114 8.86 -22.71 -0.88
CA GLU A 114 7.58 -22.24 -1.42
C GLU A 114 6.46 -22.26 -0.36
N SER A 115 6.37 -23.35 0.41
CA SER A 115 5.34 -23.53 1.44
C SER A 115 5.47 -22.53 2.59
N SER A 116 6.70 -22.28 3.06
CA SER A 116 7.02 -21.28 4.09
C SER A 116 6.72 -19.87 3.61
N VAL A 117 7.07 -19.55 2.36
CA VAL A 117 6.79 -18.24 1.77
C VAL A 117 5.29 -18.03 1.60
N GLN A 118 4.54 -19.05 1.19
CA GLN A 118 3.08 -18.95 1.08
C GLN A 118 2.42 -18.70 2.46
N LYS A 119 2.90 -19.38 3.51
CA LYS A 119 2.47 -19.12 4.90
C LYS A 119 2.75 -17.67 5.30
N PHE A 120 3.91 -17.15 4.93
CA PHE A 120 4.32 -15.78 5.25
C PHE A 120 3.42 -14.75 4.57
N LEU A 121 3.19 -14.88 3.27
CA LEU A 121 2.34 -13.97 2.51
C LEU A 121 0.87 -13.96 2.99
N ARG A 122 0.37 -15.10 3.50
CA ARG A 122 -0.96 -15.15 4.13
C ARG A 122 -0.99 -14.32 5.42
N ALA A 123 0.03 -14.45 6.25
CA ALA A 123 0.11 -13.73 7.52
C ALA A 123 0.29 -12.20 7.32
N LEU A 124 1.00 -11.77 6.27
CA LEU A 124 1.06 -10.36 5.85
C LEU A 124 -0.33 -9.77 5.52
N SER A 125 -1.28 -10.60 5.09
CA SER A 125 -2.61 -10.12 4.68
C SER A 125 -3.53 -9.81 5.86
N THR A 126 -3.22 -10.33 7.05
CA THR A 126 -4.14 -10.30 8.21
C THR A 126 -3.68 -9.38 9.33
N SER A 127 -2.38 -9.13 9.46
CA SER A 127 -1.83 -8.57 10.69
C SER A 127 -0.66 -7.60 10.50
N CYS A 128 -0.11 -7.44 9.28
CA CYS A 128 1.05 -6.57 9.11
C CYS A 128 1.16 -5.93 7.73
N THR A 129 1.20 -4.60 7.72
CA THR A 129 1.45 -3.77 6.53
C THR A 129 2.94 -3.49 6.34
N SER A 130 3.76 -3.85 7.33
CA SER A 130 5.22 -3.78 7.28
C SER A 130 5.80 -5.06 6.67
N LEU A 131 6.85 -4.92 5.87
CA LEU A 131 7.69 -6.04 5.40
C LEU A 131 8.96 -6.23 6.26
N SER A 132 9.15 -5.40 7.29
CA SER A 132 10.27 -5.51 8.22
C SER A 132 9.82 -6.24 9.47
N PHE A 133 10.41 -7.40 9.72
CA PHE A 133 10.14 -8.24 10.89
C PHE A 133 11.45 -8.59 11.58
N ASP A 134 11.43 -8.60 12.90
CA ASP A 134 12.48 -9.25 13.67
C ASP A 134 12.19 -10.75 13.83
N LYS A 135 13.21 -11.53 14.21
CA LYS A 135 13.06 -12.98 14.42
C LYS A 135 11.99 -13.31 15.46
N HIS A 136 11.82 -12.47 16.47
CA HIS A 136 10.86 -12.69 17.55
C HIS A 136 9.41 -12.55 17.05
N GLN A 137 9.13 -11.56 16.21
CA GLN A 137 7.83 -11.32 15.57
C GLN A 137 7.47 -12.48 14.63
N LEU A 138 8.43 -13.00 13.85
CA LEU A 138 8.19 -14.15 12.97
C LEU A 138 7.77 -15.41 13.75
N ILE A 139 8.40 -15.68 14.89
CA ILE A 139 8.11 -16.85 15.72
C ILE A 139 6.83 -16.66 16.55
N THR A 140 6.66 -15.48 17.15
CA THR A 140 5.60 -15.23 18.13
C THR A 140 4.27 -14.88 17.45
N ASP A 141 4.31 -14.00 16.46
CA ASP A 141 3.10 -13.43 15.86
C ASP A 141 2.70 -14.17 14.58
N LEU A 142 3.68 -14.69 13.83
CA LEU A 142 3.45 -15.41 12.57
C LEU A 142 3.65 -16.94 12.68
N LEU A 143 3.99 -17.44 13.88
CA LEU A 143 4.11 -18.86 14.23
C LEU A 143 5.03 -19.65 13.28
N PHE A 144 6.14 -19.03 12.87
CA PHE A 144 7.20 -19.70 12.14
C PHE A 144 8.09 -20.51 13.08
N SER A 145 8.57 -21.66 12.60
CA SER A 145 9.56 -22.48 13.29
C SER A 145 10.99 -22.05 12.94
N ASP A 146 11.95 -22.34 13.81
CA ASP A 146 13.36 -21.98 13.57
C ASP A 146 13.92 -22.56 12.25
N ALA A 147 13.45 -23.75 11.84
CA ALA A 147 13.85 -24.39 10.58
C ALA A 147 13.24 -23.73 9.33
N GLU A 148 12.20 -22.91 9.48
CA GLU A 148 11.59 -22.13 8.37
C GLU A 148 12.24 -20.74 8.23
N ILE A 149 13.07 -20.30 9.18
CA ILE A 149 13.67 -18.95 9.25
C ILE A 149 15.21 -18.99 9.08
N THR A 150 15.84 -20.17 9.17
CA THR A 150 17.30 -20.38 9.10
C THR A 150 17.69 -21.05 7.80
#